data_AF-A0A959FI96-F1
#
_entry.id   AF-A0A959FI96-F1
#
_cell.length_a   1.000
_cell.length_b   1.000
_cell.length_c   1.000
_cell.angle_alpha   90.00
_cell.angle_beta   90.00
_cell.angle_gamma   90.00
#
_symmetry.space_group_name_H-M   'P 1'
#
loop_
_entity.id
_entity.type
_entity.pdbx_description
1 polymer ?
#
loop_
_entity_poly.entity_id
_entity_poly.type
_entity_poly.pdbx_seq_one_letter_code
_entity_poly.pdbx_strand_id
1 'polypeptide(L)'
;MDKVQFIAAVREHITKGETDKALALALQWLSTSPEADNSWLDNVRSLNAQFERTRREQQRRIISYEQAQLNLNQTNHYLLEAMEGLEDGRRAPAETPDATQQTPTRRLTWLYALLGVAAVTIAAIFVVPGLLNSGSGTDDTVDDQPDEQPVSTCPSFDEQSDFNIMLLPFKPPSDGNNLDIHTTLQLRLAEYSDRYDLPASVLIGNVDLKDVNNYPTNGRDAERIGRPCHANLIIWGHIFKEMDGSNLVRTSYHLLDKDYFTLTDYELNEEAELDTLTSLSSIITDGTLSRGIEHALLAIFGMVAHETEHYAAAVEVFEDLQQSTPPEE
;
A
#
# COMPACT_ATOMS: atom_id res chain seq x y z
N MET A 1 9.05 -14.73 -36.46
CA MET A 1 8.21 -15.04 -35.28
C MET A 1 6.98 -14.19 -35.39
N ASP A 2 5.80 -14.80 -35.35
CA ASP A 2 4.52 -14.08 -35.40
C ASP A 2 4.31 -13.25 -34.12
N LYS A 3 3.52 -12.17 -34.19
CA LYS A 3 3.22 -11.23 -33.09
C LYS A 3 2.68 -11.95 -31.85
N VAL A 4 1.81 -12.95 -32.03
CA VAL A 4 1.23 -13.72 -30.93
C VAL A 4 2.29 -14.59 -30.23
N GLN A 5 3.16 -15.24 -31.01
CA GLN A 5 4.26 -16.04 -30.49
C GLN A 5 5.31 -15.19 -29.77
N PHE A 6 5.55 -13.99 -30.29
CA PHE A 6 6.42 -12.99 -29.68
C PHE A 6 5.93 -12.57 -28.30
N ILE A 7 4.67 -12.13 -28.20
CA ILE A 7 4.07 -11.67 -26.93
C ILE A 7 4.08 -12.79 -25.89
N ALA A 8 3.75 -14.01 -26.29
CA ALA A 8 3.79 -15.17 -25.41
C ALA A 8 5.21 -15.45 -24.88
N ALA A 9 6.23 -15.38 -25.74
CA ALA A 9 7.62 -15.58 -25.34
C ALA A 9 8.14 -14.49 -24.39
N VAL A 10 7.74 -13.22 -24.59
CA VAL A 10 8.09 -12.12 -23.65
C VAL A 10 7.43 -12.36 -22.29
N ARG A 11 6.13 -12.72 -22.24
CA ARG A 11 5.42 -13.04 -21.00
C ARG A 11 6.05 -14.22 -20.27
N GLU A 12 6.51 -15.23 -21.00
CA GLU A 12 7.20 -16.40 -20.44
C GLU A 12 8.52 -16.00 -19.75
N HIS A 13 9.36 -15.19 -20.40
CA HIS A 13 10.60 -14.70 -19.80
C HIS A 13 10.36 -13.86 -18.54
N ILE A 14 9.35 -12.98 -18.55
CA ILE A 14 8.97 -12.20 -17.35
C ILE A 14 8.52 -13.12 -16.21
N THR A 15 7.73 -14.14 -16.50
CA THR A 15 7.25 -15.11 -15.50
C THR A 15 8.41 -15.90 -14.86
N LYS A 16 9.47 -16.15 -15.63
CA LYS A 16 10.69 -16.81 -15.16
C LYS A 16 11.66 -15.87 -14.44
N GLY A 17 11.34 -14.59 -14.29
CA GLY A 17 12.23 -13.58 -13.71
C GLY A 17 13.40 -13.18 -14.62
N GLU A 18 13.32 -13.51 -15.92
CA GLU A 18 14.35 -13.24 -16.92
C GLU A 18 14.07 -11.91 -17.65
N THR A 19 13.99 -10.81 -16.89
CA THR A 19 13.66 -9.47 -17.42
C THR A 19 14.63 -8.98 -18.50
N ASP A 20 15.91 -9.33 -18.38
CA ASP A 20 16.96 -9.03 -19.36
C ASP A 20 16.67 -9.70 -20.72
N LYS A 21 16.30 -10.98 -20.70
CA LYS A 21 15.95 -11.73 -21.92
C LYS A 21 14.64 -11.24 -22.51
N ALA A 22 13.66 -10.90 -21.67
CA ALA A 22 12.39 -10.35 -22.11
C ALA A 22 12.57 -9.01 -22.85
N LEU A 23 13.35 -8.09 -22.29
CA LEU A 23 13.66 -6.79 -22.91
C LEU A 23 14.47 -6.95 -24.21
N ALA A 24 15.48 -7.83 -24.21
CA ALA A 24 16.27 -8.10 -25.41
C ALA A 24 15.42 -8.67 -26.55
N LEU A 25 14.54 -9.63 -26.24
CA LEU A 25 13.60 -10.21 -27.21
C LEU A 25 12.62 -9.17 -27.75
N ALA A 26 12.10 -8.29 -26.87
CA ALA A 26 11.22 -7.20 -27.26
C ALA A 26 11.89 -6.19 -28.20
N LEU A 27 13.09 -5.75 -27.87
CA LEU A 27 13.87 -4.84 -28.73
C LEU A 27 14.22 -5.48 -30.08
N GLN A 28 14.59 -6.76 -30.09
CA GLN A 28 14.94 -7.47 -31.32
C GLN A 28 13.73 -7.61 -32.26
N TRP A 29 12.58 -8.00 -31.72
CA TRP A 29 11.37 -8.17 -32.53
C TRP A 29 10.85 -6.80 -33.03
N LEU A 30 10.75 -5.80 -32.15
CA LEU A 30 10.26 -4.46 -32.52
C LEU A 30 11.16 -3.73 -33.53
N SER A 31 12.46 -4.04 -33.57
CA SER A 31 13.39 -3.45 -34.57
C SER A 31 13.37 -4.15 -35.93
N THR A 32 12.86 -5.38 -36.00
CA THR A 32 12.87 -6.20 -37.23
C THR A 32 11.49 -6.31 -37.87
N SER A 33 10.43 -6.13 -37.08
CA SER A 33 9.04 -6.30 -37.54
C SER A 33 8.50 -5.04 -38.20
N PRO A 34 8.10 -5.07 -39.49
CA PRO A 34 7.51 -3.93 -40.18
C PRO A 34 6.10 -3.54 -39.68
N GLU A 35 5.46 -4.41 -38.88
CA GLU A 35 4.17 -4.19 -38.24
C GLU A 35 4.28 -3.45 -36.88
N ALA A 36 5.49 -3.28 -36.36
CA ALA A 36 5.71 -2.61 -35.09
C ALA A 36 5.66 -1.08 -35.25
N ASP A 37 4.83 -0.42 -34.44
CA ASP A 37 4.89 1.04 -34.33
C ASP A 37 6.22 1.44 -33.69
N ASN A 38 6.93 2.39 -34.31
CA ASN A 38 8.18 2.94 -33.77
C ASN A 38 8.01 3.49 -32.34
N SER A 39 6.79 3.92 -31.99
CA SER A 39 6.49 4.38 -30.62
C SER A 39 6.73 3.29 -29.57
N TRP A 40 6.44 2.02 -29.89
CA TRP A 40 6.66 0.90 -28.97
C TRP A 40 8.14 0.54 -28.85
N LEU A 41 8.89 0.66 -29.95
CA LEU A 41 10.34 0.47 -29.92
C LEU A 41 11.01 1.49 -28.99
N ASP A 42 10.60 2.76 -29.05
CA ASP A 42 11.14 3.80 -28.18
C ASP A 42 10.71 3.62 -26.71
N ASN A 43 9.47 3.18 -26.48
CA ASN A 43 9.00 2.82 -25.14
C ASN A 43 9.82 1.67 -24.51
N VAL A 44 10.02 0.57 -25.26
CA VAL A 44 10.82 -0.56 -24.77
C VAL A 44 12.30 -0.19 -24.61
N ARG A 45 12.85 0.71 -25.43
CA ARG A 45 14.21 1.26 -25.23
C ARG A 45 14.32 2.03 -23.91
N SER A 46 13.31 2.83 -23.59
CA SER A 46 13.22 3.54 -22.31
C SER A 46 13.22 2.56 -21.13
N LEU A 47 12.36 1.54 -21.18
CA LEU A 47 12.31 0.48 -20.16
C LEU A 47 13.66 -0.25 -20.02
N ASN A 48 14.32 -0.56 -21.13
CA ASN A 48 15.65 -1.17 -21.10
C ASN A 48 16.70 -0.25 -20.47
N ALA A 49 16.66 1.05 -20.75
CA ALA A 49 17.56 2.02 -20.13
C ALA A 49 17.32 2.11 -18.60
N GLN A 50 16.06 2.06 -18.16
CA GLN A 50 15.69 2.06 -16.74
C GLN A 50 16.16 0.77 -16.04
N PHE A 51 15.99 -0.39 -16.67
CA PHE A 51 16.50 -1.67 -16.20
C PHE A 51 18.02 -1.63 -15.99
N GLU A 52 18.77 -1.22 -17.01
CA GLU A 52 20.24 -1.13 -16.97
C GLU A 52 20.74 -0.09 -15.97
N ARG A 53 20.00 1.00 -15.79
CA ARG A 53 20.29 2.00 -14.75
C ARG A 53 20.12 1.38 -13.36
N THR A 54 18.97 0.76 -13.10
CA THR A 54 18.66 0.10 -11.83
C THR A 54 19.69 -0.97 -11.48
N ARG A 55 20.07 -1.83 -12.45
CA ARG A 55 21.12 -2.84 -12.26
C ARG A 55 22.47 -2.23 -11.88
N ARG A 56 22.87 -1.15 -12.56
CA ARG A 56 24.13 -0.45 -12.26
C ARG A 56 24.11 0.25 -10.91
N GLU A 57 23.00 0.88 -10.56
CA GLU A 57 22.80 1.52 -9.25
C GLU A 57 22.85 0.48 -8.13
N GLN A 58 22.19 -0.67 -8.31
CA GLN A 58 22.24 -1.79 -7.37
C GLN A 58 23.67 -2.35 -7.21
N GLN A 59 24.37 -2.61 -8.32
CA GLN A 59 25.75 -3.11 -8.30
C GLN A 59 26.72 -2.14 -7.62
N ARG A 60 26.46 -0.84 -7.75
CA ARG A 60 27.23 0.23 -7.08
C ARG A 60 26.77 0.49 -5.66
N ARG A 61 25.77 -0.24 -5.16
CA ARG A 61 25.14 -0.03 -3.84
C ARG A 61 24.60 1.40 -3.67
N ILE A 62 24.18 2.03 -4.76
CA ILE A 62 23.50 3.34 -4.76
C ILE A 62 22.03 3.17 -4.36
N ILE A 63 21.44 2.02 -4.69
CA ILE A 63 20.09 1.64 -4.27
C ILE A 63 20.14 0.29 -3.57
N SER A 64 19.24 0.06 -2.61
CA SER A 64 19.12 -1.22 -1.90
C SER A 64 18.65 -2.35 -2.83
N TYR A 65 18.81 -3.59 -2.39
CA TYR A 65 18.34 -4.76 -3.14
C TYR A 65 16.81 -4.73 -3.30
N GLU A 66 16.08 -4.31 -2.26
CA GLU A 66 14.63 -4.19 -2.23
C GLU A 66 14.13 -3.11 -3.20
N GLN A 67 14.78 -1.94 -3.20
CA GLN A 67 14.46 -0.87 -4.14
C GLN A 67 14.75 -1.28 -5.58
N ALA A 68 15.86 -1.99 -5.80
CA ALA A 68 16.18 -2.56 -7.11
C ALA A 68 15.10 -3.56 -7.54
N GLN A 69 14.66 -4.46 -6.65
CA GLN A 69 13.58 -5.41 -6.92
C GLN A 69 12.26 -4.70 -7.25
N LEU A 70 11.90 -3.64 -6.53
CA LEU A 70 10.72 -2.84 -6.83
C LEU A 70 10.79 -2.23 -8.24
N ASN A 71 11.89 -1.56 -8.57
CA ASN A 71 12.11 -0.94 -9.88
C ASN A 71 12.10 -1.98 -11.02
N LEU A 72 12.67 -3.17 -10.78
CA LEU A 72 12.63 -4.29 -11.72
C LEU A 72 11.20 -4.82 -11.92
N ASN A 73 10.42 -4.95 -10.85
CA ASN A 73 9.01 -5.36 -10.92
C ASN A 73 8.15 -4.32 -11.65
N GLN A 74 8.40 -3.02 -11.45
CA GLN A 74 7.77 -1.95 -12.21
C GLN A 74 8.13 -2.04 -13.70
N THR A 75 9.40 -2.28 -14.02
CA THR A 75 9.85 -2.48 -15.41
C THR A 75 9.12 -3.67 -16.06
N ASN A 76 8.97 -4.79 -15.33
CA ASN A 76 8.21 -5.95 -15.79
C ASN A 76 6.73 -5.61 -16.04
N HIS A 77 6.11 -4.86 -15.12
CA HIS A 77 4.72 -4.45 -15.27
C HIS A 77 4.51 -3.58 -16.53
N TYR A 78 5.36 -2.57 -16.73
CA TYR A 78 5.28 -1.72 -17.93
C TYR A 78 5.60 -2.48 -19.22
N LEU A 79 6.51 -3.46 -19.17
CA LEU A 79 6.79 -4.30 -20.32
C LEU A 79 5.57 -5.18 -20.68
N LEU A 80 4.86 -5.72 -19.70
CA LEU A 80 3.62 -6.47 -19.92
C LEU A 80 2.52 -5.58 -20.50
N GLU A 81 2.34 -4.38 -19.94
CA GLU A 81 1.41 -3.38 -20.46
C GLU A 81 1.75 -3.00 -21.91
N ALA A 82 3.04 -2.87 -22.23
CA ALA A 82 3.48 -2.62 -23.60
C ALA A 82 3.15 -3.78 -24.55
N MET A 83 3.27 -5.03 -24.09
CA MET A 83 2.89 -6.19 -24.89
C MET A 83 1.38 -6.26 -25.12
N GLU A 84 0.56 -5.92 -24.12
CA GLU A 84 -0.90 -5.84 -24.23
C GLU A 84 -1.33 -4.69 -25.18
N GLY A 85 -0.74 -3.50 -25.02
CA GLY A 85 -0.98 -2.38 -25.91
C GLY A 85 -0.60 -2.69 -27.36
N LEU A 86 0.51 -3.39 -27.56
CA LEU A 86 0.90 -3.90 -28.87
C LEU A 86 -0.12 -4.93 -29.40
N GLU A 87 -0.58 -5.87 -28.57
CA GLU A 87 -1.62 -6.87 -28.90
C GLU A 87 -2.87 -6.20 -29.47
N ASP A 88 -3.38 -5.21 -28.74
CA ASP A 88 -4.59 -4.43 -29.07
C ASP A 88 -4.43 -3.46 -30.24
N GLY A 89 -3.20 -3.27 -30.74
CA GLY A 89 -2.91 -2.28 -31.78
C GLY A 89 -3.03 -0.83 -31.29
N ARG A 90 -2.91 -0.61 -29.97
CA ARG A 90 -2.84 0.73 -29.38
C ARG A 90 -1.48 1.36 -29.67
N ARG A 91 -1.43 2.69 -29.73
CA ARG A 91 -0.15 3.42 -29.75
C ARG A 91 0.48 3.42 -28.36
N ALA A 92 1.81 3.48 -28.32
CA ALA A 92 2.52 3.60 -27.05
C ALA A 92 2.13 4.92 -26.34
N PRO A 93 2.03 4.93 -25.00
CA PRO A 93 1.85 6.15 -24.24
C PRO A 93 3.02 7.11 -24.52
N ALA A 94 2.72 8.41 -24.62
CA ALA A 94 3.66 9.43 -25.08
C ALA A 94 4.88 9.62 -24.16
N GLU A 95 4.80 9.19 -22.90
CA GLU A 95 5.88 9.25 -21.91
C GLU A 95 5.77 8.05 -20.97
N THR A 96 6.84 7.25 -20.84
CA THR A 96 7.02 6.42 -19.64
C THR A 96 7.28 7.38 -18.48
N PRO A 97 6.56 7.31 -17.35
CA PRO A 97 6.90 8.14 -16.20
C PRO A 97 8.34 7.82 -15.80
N ASP A 98 9.23 8.79 -15.91
CA ASP A 98 10.55 8.68 -15.27
C ASP A 98 10.28 8.53 -13.77
N ALA A 99 10.60 7.37 -13.21
CA ALA A 99 10.48 7.08 -11.78
C ALA A 99 11.40 7.95 -10.89
N THR A 100 12.02 9.01 -11.44
CA THR A 100 12.95 9.90 -10.72
C THR A 100 12.61 11.40 -10.81
N GLN A 101 11.42 11.80 -11.29
CA GLN A 101 11.03 13.22 -11.25
C GLN A 101 9.59 13.44 -10.75
N GLN A 102 9.37 13.24 -9.46
CA GLN A 102 8.35 14.01 -8.74
C GLN A 102 8.94 15.38 -8.34
N THR A 103 9.13 16.28 -9.30
CA THR A 103 9.19 17.70 -8.96
C THR A 103 7.76 18.19 -8.67
N PRO A 104 7.49 18.85 -7.53
CA PRO A 104 6.17 19.35 -7.22
C PRO A 104 5.82 20.45 -8.24
N THR A 105 4.92 20.12 -9.18
CA THR A 105 4.42 21.08 -10.15
C THR A 105 3.52 22.07 -9.43
N ARG A 106 4.14 23.23 -9.14
CA ARG A 106 3.54 24.50 -8.72
C ARG A 106 2.51 24.98 -9.76
N ARG A 107 1.33 24.35 -9.81
CA ARG A 107 0.22 24.72 -10.70
C ARG A 107 -1.17 24.56 -10.07
N LEU A 108 -1.28 24.59 -8.75
CA LEU A 108 -2.58 24.57 -8.04
C LEU A 108 -2.95 25.86 -7.29
N THR A 109 -2.32 27.00 -7.63
CA THR A 109 -2.58 28.27 -6.93
C THR A 109 -3.81 29.03 -7.41
N TRP A 110 -4.40 28.69 -8.56
CA TRP A 110 -5.54 29.42 -9.12
C TRP A 110 -6.92 28.87 -8.70
N LEU A 111 -6.98 27.63 -8.19
CA LEU A 111 -8.24 26.98 -7.79
C LEU A 111 -8.74 27.41 -6.40
N TYR A 112 -7.87 27.99 -5.55
CA TYR A 112 -8.26 28.51 -4.23
C TYR A 112 -8.79 29.95 -4.25
N ALA A 113 -8.77 30.64 -5.39
CA ALA A 113 -9.26 32.03 -5.49
C ALA A 113 -10.79 32.14 -5.65
N LEU A 114 -11.52 31.03 -5.87
CA LEU A 114 -12.99 31.04 -6.01
C LEU A 114 -13.75 30.53 -4.78
N LEU A 115 -13.06 30.04 -3.75
CA LEU A 115 -13.65 29.50 -2.51
C LEU A 115 -13.55 30.47 -1.32
N GLY A 116 -13.32 31.76 -1.58
CA GLY A 116 -13.15 32.82 -0.58
C GLY A 116 -14.39 33.67 -0.28
N VAL A 117 -15.59 33.33 -0.78
CA VAL A 117 -16.80 34.17 -0.62
C VAL A 117 -17.98 33.46 0.05
N ALA A 118 -17.88 32.16 0.38
CA ALA A 118 -19.02 31.41 0.96
C ALA A 118 -18.91 31.11 2.47
N ALA A 119 -17.95 31.69 3.19
CA ALA A 119 -17.66 31.34 4.59
C ALA A 119 -17.86 32.52 5.59
N VAL A 120 -18.85 33.40 5.36
CA VAL A 120 -19.15 34.52 6.29
C VAL A 120 -20.62 34.54 6.78
N THR A 121 -21.46 33.55 6.47
CA THR A 121 -22.90 33.61 6.84
C THR A 121 -23.43 32.45 7.68
N ILE A 122 -22.61 31.83 8.54
CA ILE A 122 -23.11 30.88 9.56
C ILE A 122 -22.48 31.19 10.93
N ALA A 123 -22.57 32.45 11.36
CA ALA A 123 -22.20 32.89 12.71
C ALA A 123 -23.37 33.56 13.46
N ALA A 124 -24.61 33.31 13.04
CA ALA A 124 -25.79 33.81 13.73
C ALA A 124 -26.95 32.83 13.57
N ILE A 125 -27.08 31.88 14.49
CA ILE A 125 -28.32 31.33 15.09
C ILE A 125 -27.84 30.34 16.17
N PHE A 126 -27.53 30.86 17.35
CA PHE A 126 -27.48 30.07 18.59
C PHE A 126 -27.79 31.01 19.77
N VAL A 127 -29.04 31.46 19.85
CA VAL A 127 -29.68 31.91 21.11
C VAL A 127 -31.19 31.74 20.97
N VAL A 128 -31.78 30.70 21.57
CA VAL A 128 -32.98 30.76 22.46
C VAL A 128 -33.08 29.40 23.18
N PRO A 129 -33.09 29.36 24.53
CA PRO A 129 -33.53 28.20 25.29
C PRO A 129 -35.01 28.35 25.72
N GLY A 130 -35.76 27.25 25.70
CA GLY A 130 -36.89 27.02 26.61
C GLY A 130 -38.32 27.08 26.03
N LEU A 131 -39.11 26.13 26.55
CA LEU A 131 -40.58 26.06 26.66
C LEU A 131 -41.42 25.36 25.56
N LEU A 132 -41.93 24.20 26.00
CA LEU A 132 -43.34 23.76 26.00
C LEU A 132 -43.88 22.83 24.90
N ASN A 133 -44.45 21.73 25.40
CA ASN A 133 -45.79 21.18 25.14
C ASN A 133 -45.94 19.94 24.23
N SER A 134 -46.14 18.80 24.89
CA SER A 134 -47.36 17.96 24.92
C SER A 134 -48.05 17.48 23.62
N GLY A 135 -48.32 16.17 23.59
CA GLY A 135 -49.43 15.52 22.85
C GLY A 135 -48.94 14.47 21.85
N SER A 136 -48.96 13.17 22.15
CA SER A 136 -50.07 12.20 21.96
C SER A 136 -50.52 12.02 20.50
N GLY A 137 -50.42 10.79 19.97
CA GLY A 137 -51.26 10.32 18.86
C GLY A 137 -50.53 9.53 17.77
N THR A 138 -50.82 8.23 17.73
CA THR A 138 -50.71 7.24 16.64
C THR A 138 -51.21 7.74 15.27
N ASP A 139 -50.48 7.48 14.18
CA ASP A 139 -50.74 6.39 13.20
C ASP A 139 -49.97 6.60 11.88
N ASP A 140 -49.46 5.47 11.37
CA ASP A 140 -49.17 5.12 9.98
C ASP A 140 -48.48 6.12 9.05
N THR A 141 -47.17 5.93 8.85
CA THR A 141 -46.54 6.12 7.55
C THR A 141 -45.60 4.95 7.24
N VAL A 142 -45.86 4.32 6.10
CA VAL A 142 -45.05 3.31 5.42
C VAL A 142 -43.63 3.85 5.23
N ASP A 143 -42.67 3.32 5.98
CA ASP A 143 -41.25 3.52 5.69
C ASP A 143 -40.83 2.48 4.65
N ASP A 144 -40.65 2.97 3.41
CA ASP A 144 -39.73 2.38 2.45
C ASP A 144 -38.36 2.23 3.15
N GLN A 145 -37.96 1.00 3.46
CA GLN A 145 -36.58 0.72 3.84
C GLN A 145 -35.68 1.16 2.67
N PRO A 146 -34.75 2.11 2.87
CA PRO A 146 -33.60 2.20 2.00
C PRO A 146 -32.80 0.91 2.24
N ASP A 147 -32.44 0.22 1.16
CA ASP A 147 -31.52 -0.91 1.19
C ASP A 147 -30.37 -0.62 2.15
N GLU A 148 -30.36 -1.31 3.31
CA GLU A 148 -29.23 -1.32 4.22
C GLU A 148 -28.07 -1.97 3.45
N GLN A 149 -27.21 -1.13 2.87
CA GLN A 149 -25.88 -1.56 2.49
C GLN A 149 -25.24 -2.16 3.76
N PRO A 150 -24.58 -3.33 3.67
CA PRO A 150 -23.92 -3.91 4.83
C PRO A 150 -22.81 -2.95 5.26
N VAL A 151 -23.11 -2.15 6.29
CA VAL A 151 -22.16 -1.29 6.96
C VAL A 151 -21.10 -2.19 7.58
N SER A 152 -19.88 -2.12 7.06
CA SER A 152 -18.70 -2.63 7.73
C SER A 152 -18.70 -2.10 9.17
N THR A 153 -18.94 -2.97 10.15
CA THR A 153 -18.99 -2.54 11.55
C THR A 153 -17.56 -2.32 12.03
N CYS A 154 -17.23 -1.08 12.36
CA CYS A 154 -15.94 -0.73 12.96
C CYS A 154 -15.74 -1.51 14.26
N PRO A 155 -14.53 -2.04 14.52
CA PRO A 155 -14.22 -2.64 15.80
C PRO A 155 -14.22 -1.57 16.91
N SER A 156 -14.58 -1.98 18.14
CA SER A 156 -14.54 -1.11 19.31
C SER A 156 -13.19 -1.26 20.00
N PHE A 157 -12.27 -0.33 19.72
CA PHE A 157 -10.96 -0.28 20.37
C PHE A 157 -11.05 0.06 21.87
N ASP A 158 -9.99 -0.26 22.61
CA ASP A 158 -9.87 0.10 24.03
C ASP A 158 -9.71 1.63 24.18
N GLU A 159 -10.38 2.22 25.17
CA GLU A 159 -10.25 3.64 25.49
C GLU A 159 -8.86 3.99 26.05
N GLN A 160 -8.10 3.00 26.52
CA GLN A 160 -6.73 3.15 27.05
C GLN A 160 -5.64 2.85 26.02
N SER A 161 -6.03 2.55 24.77
CA SER A 161 -5.08 2.27 23.69
C SER A 161 -4.58 3.57 23.07
N ASP A 162 -3.25 3.73 23.03
CA ASP A 162 -2.60 4.82 22.30
C ASP A 162 -2.39 4.45 20.83
N PHE A 163 -2.54 3.17 20.44
CA PHE A 163 -2.36 2.75 19.05
C PHE A 163 -3.34 1.68 18.60
N ASN A 164 -4.29 2.07 17.75
CA ASN A 164 -5.36 1.20 17.26
C ASN A 164 -5.00 0.54 15.92
N ILE A 165 -4.91 -0.78 15.92
CA ILE A 165 -4.63 -1.60 14.74
C ILE A 165 -5.92 -2.31 14.29
N MET A 166 -6.45 -1.90 13.13
CA MET A 166 -7.54 -2.59 12.46
C MET A 166 -7.00 -3.67 11.53
N LEU A 167 -7.28 -4.93 11.85
CA LEU A 167 -6.88 -6.06 11.03
C LEU A 167 -8.06 -6.57 10.21
N LEU A 168 -7.96 -6.58 8.89
CA LEU A 168 -8.99 -7.15 8.03
C LEU A 168 -8.77 -8.65 7.83
N PRO A 169 -9.84 -9.45 7.71
CA PRO A 169 -9.74 -10.82 7.28
C PRO A 169 -9.04 -10.92 5.92
N PHE A 170 -8.19 -11.93 5.78
CA PHE A 170 -7.42 -12.14 4.54
C PHE A 170 -8.32 -12.73 3.46
N LYS A 171 -8.22 -12.19 2.25
CA LYS A 171 -9.01 -12.68 1.12
C LYS A 171 -8.50 -14.06 0.69
N PRO A 172 -9.31 -15.12 0.76
CA PRO A 172 -8.89 -16.47 0.38
C PRO A 172 -8.68 -16.59 -1.13
N PRO A 173 -7.97 -17.64 -1.59
CA PRO A 173 -7.86 -17.92 -3.02
C PRO A 173 -9.24 -18.31 -3.59
N SER A 174 -9.44 -18.07 -4.89
CA SER A 174 -10.72 -18.27 -5.59
C SER A 174 -11.29 -19.71 -5.50
N ASP A 175 -10.44 -20.70 -5.20
CA ASP A 175 -10.73 -22.13 -5.20
C ASP A 175 -10.59 -22.82 -3.83
N GLY A 176 -10.39 -22.07 -2.73
CA GLY A 176 -9.88 -22.69 -1.50
C GLY A 176 -10.28 -22.07 -0.16
N ASN A 177 -10.07 -22.91 0.87
CA ASN A 177 -10.39 -22.70 2.28
C ASN A 177 -9.89 -21.35 2.83
N ASN A 178 -10.69 -20.78 3.73
CA ASN A 178 -10.28 -19.66 4.55
C ASN A 178 -9.14 -20.10 5.47
N LEU A 179 -7.96 -19.49 5.31
CA LEU A 179 -6.90 -19.59 6.29
C LEU A 179 -7.07 -18.41 7.24
N ASP A 180 -7.25 -18.70 8.52
CA ASP A 180 -7.40 -17.69 9.58
C ASP A 180 -6.06 -17.02 9.93
N ILE A 181 -5.34 -16.55 8.91
CA ILE A 181 -4.05 -15.85 9.01
C ILE A 181 -4.21 -14.60 9.86
N HIS A 182 -5.32 -13.89 9.66
CA HIS A 182 -5.67 -12.71 10.44
C HIS A 182 -5.75 -13.03 11.95
N THR A 183 -6.31 -14.17 12.34
CA THR A 183 -6.34 -14.58 13.77
C THR A 183 -4.93 -14.87 14.30
N THR A 184 -4.10 -15.56 13.51
CA THR A 184 -2.69 -15.79 13.89
C THR A 184 -1.93 -14.48 14.04
N LEU A 185 -2.16 -13.54 13.13
CA LEU A 185 -1.52 -12.23 13.16
C LEU A 185 -1.99 -11.40 14.35
N GLN A 186 -3.29 -11.41 14.64
CA GLN A 186 -3.86 -10.74 15.82
C GLN A 186 -3.19 -11.24 17.11
N LEU A 187 -3.07 -12.56 17.28
CA LEU A 187 -2.41 -13.15 18.45
C LEU A 187 -0.96 -12.70 18.58
N ARG A 188 -0.18 -12.73 17.48
CA ARG A 188 1.22 -12.29 17.50
C ARG A 188 1.36 -10.79 17.79
N LEU A 189 0.51 -9.96 17.20
CA LEU A 189 0.49 -8.53 17.45
C LEU A 189 0.17 -8.23 18.92
N ALA A 190 -0.78 -8.97 19.51
CA ALA A 190 -1.09 -8.87 20.94
C ALA A 190 0.10 -9.32 21.81
N GLU A 191 0.77 -10.42 21.46
CA GLU A 191 1.98 -10.87 22.16
C GLU A 191 3.11 -9.83 22.13
N TYR A 192 3.28 -9.11 21.01
CA TYR A 192 4.26 -8.02 20.94
C TYR A 192 3.83 -6.81 21.76
N SER A 193 2.54 -6.45 21.72
CA SER A 193 1.99 -5.41 22.58
C SER A 193 2.30 -5.68 24.05
N ASP A 194 2.05 -6.92 24.51
CA ASP A 194 2.30 -7.35 25.88
C ASP A 194 3.80 -7.42 26.20
N ARG A 195 4.63 -7.94 25.29
CA ARG A 195 6.07 -8.10 25.51
C ARG A 195 6.76 -6.76 25.71
N TYR A 196 6.40 -5.78 24.91
CA TYR A 196 7.06 -4.47 24.88
C TYR A 196 6.29 -3.40 25.67
N ASP A 197 5.26 -3.79 26.42
CA ASP A 197 4.42 -2.89 27.23
C ASP A 197 3.87 -1.71 26.40
N LEU A 198 3.42 -2.02 25.19
CA LEU A 198 2.82 -1.05 24.28
C LEU A 198 1.30 -1.05 24.44
N PRO A 199 0.66 0.09 24.65
CA PRO A 199 -0.80 0.19 24.75
C PRO A 199 -1.45 0.17 23.36
N ALA A 200 -1.29 -0.94 22.63
CA ALA A 200 -1.87 -1.12 21.30
C ALA A 200 -3.12 -2.02 21.33
N SER A 201 -4.22 -1.57 20.72
CA SER A 201 -5.45 -2.35 20.57
C SER A 201 -5.53 -2.97 19.18
N VAL A 202 -5.50 -4.30 19.12
CA VAL A 202 -5.49 -5.06 17.86
C VAL A 202 -6.80 -5.81 17.67
N LEU A 203 -7.64 -5.32 16.76
CA LEU A 203 -8.99 -5.86 16.56
C LEU A 203 -9.28 -6.17 15.11
N ILE A 204 -10.03 -7.25 14.89
CA ILE A 204 -10.44 -7.69 13.57
C ILE A 204 -11.64 -6.86 13.11
N GLY A 205 -11.51 -6.20 11.97
CA GLY A 205 -12.61 -5.47 11.32
C GLY A 205 -13.58 -6.42 10.64
N ASN A 206 -14.88 -6.15 10.77
CA ASN A 206 -15.91 -6.91 10.07
C ASN A 206 -16.17 -6.31 8.69
N VAL A 207 -15.72 -6.99 7.63
CA VAL A 207 -15.88 -6.58 6.24
C VAL A 207 -16.40 -7.72 5.38
N ASP A 208 -17.27 -7.40 4.42
CA ASP A 208 -17.66 -8.35 3.39
C ASP A 208 -16.53 -8.49 2.36
N LEU A 209 -15.81 -9.62 2.40
CA LEU A 209 -14.72 -9.94 1.47
C LEU A 209 -15.14 -10.01 -0.01
N LYS A 210 -16.45 -10.13 -0.28
CA LYS A 210 -17.01 -10.16 -1.63
C LYS A 210 -17.30 -8.77 -2.18
N ASP A 211 -17.49 -7.79 -1.32
CA ASP A 211 -17.70 -6.41 -1.73
C ASP A 211 -16.36 -5.71 -1.98
N VAL A 212 -16.12 -5.36 -3.24
CA VAL A 212 -14.90 -4.65 -3.67
C VAL A 212 -14.81 -3.26 -3.05
N ASN A 213 -15.94 -2.65 -2.67
CA ASN A 213 -15.95 -1.33 -2.07
C ASN A 213 -15.57 -1.36 -0.57
N ASN A 214 -15.71 -2.51 0.09
CA ASN A 214 -15.45 -2.67 1.52
C ASN A 214 -14.14 -3.40 1.83
N TYR A 215 -13.30 -3.62 0.81
CA TYR A 215 -11.97 -4.21 0.97
C TYR A 215 -10.89 -3.35 0.32
N PRO A 216 -9.78 -3.04 1.01
CA PRO A 216 -8.74 -2.22 0.43
C PRO A 216 -8.03 -2.90 -0.74
N THR A 217 -7.84 -2.15 -1.83
CA THR A 217 -6.95 -2.55 -2.93
C THR A 217 -5.68 -1.70 -3.00
N ASN A 218 -5.67 -0.58 -2.27
CA ASN A 218 -4.61 0.42 -2.22
C ASN A 218 -4.75 1.24 -0.92
N GLY A 219 -3.74 2.05 -0.60
CA GLY A 219 -3.74 2.92 0.58
C GLY A 219 -4.92 3.90 0.69
N ARG A 220 -5.48 4.39 -0.44
CA ARG A 220 -6.65 5.29 -0.41
C ARG A 220 -7.92 4.57 0.06
N ASP A 221 -8.13 3.33 -0.39
CA ASP A 221 -9.24 2.51 0.10
C ASP A 221 -9.06 2.18 1.58
N ALA A 222 -7.82 1.86 1.98
CA ALA A 222 -7.46 1.65 3.37
C ALA A 222 -7.77 2.88 4.25
N GLU A 223 -7.46 4.09 3.78
CA GLU A 223 -7.84 5.33 4.47
C GLU A 223 -9.35 5.51 4.61
N ARG A 224 -10.08 5.27 3.52
CA ARG A 224 -11.55 5.38 3.50
C ARG A 224 -12.22 4.41 4.46
N ILE A 225 -11.65 3.22 4.64
CA ILE A 225 -12.19 2.16 5.51
C ILE A 225 -11.74 2.36 6.95
N GLY A 226 -10.47 2.64 7.19
CA GLY A 226 -9.89 2.65 8.53
C GLY A 226 -10.10 3.95 9.32
N ARG A 227 -10.04 5.13 8.67
CA ARG A 227 -10.18 6.42 9.37
C ARG A 227 -11.51 6.58 10.10
N PRO A 228 -12.67 6.24 9.51
CA PRO A 228 -13.95 6.32 10.23
C PRO A 228 -14.03 5.40 11.46
N CYS A 229 -13.19 4.37 11.50
CA CYS A 229 -13.09 3.44 12.62
C CYS A 229 -12.07 3.88 13.69
N HIS A 230 -11.47 5.06 13.57
CA HIS A 230 -10.42 5.54 14.49
C HIS A 230 -9.21 4.59 14.60
N ALA A 231 -8.91 3.86 13.53
CA ALA A 231 -7.69 3.07 13.44
C ALA A 231 -6.50 3.97 13.10
N ASN A 232 -5.35 3.70 13.70
CA ASN A 232 -4.06 4.33 13.37
C ASN A 232 -3.33 3.53 12.28
N LEU A 233 -3.52 2.22 12.26
CA LEU A 233 -2.99 1.29 11.27
C LEU A 233 -4.08 0.37 10.77
N ILE A 234 -4.12 0.13 9.46
CA ILE A 234 -4.95 -0.94 8.89
C ILE A 234 -4.07 -1.96 8.17
N ILE A 235 -4.33 -3.24 8.41
CA ILE A 235 -3.62 -4.37 7.82
C ILE A 235 -4.63 -5.25 7.07
N TRP A 236 -4.32 -5.64 5.85
CA TRP A 236 -5.15 -6.53 5.03
C TRP A 236 -4.30 -7.48 4.21
N GLY A 237 -4.89 -8.39 3.44
CA GLY A 237 -4.06 -9.28 2.62
C GLY A 237 -4.81 -10.24 1.71
N HIS A 238 -4.08 -10.77 0.74
CA HIS A 238 -4.58 -11.70 -0.26
C HIS A 238 -3.78 -13.00 -0.21
N ILE A 239 -4.50 -14.11 -0.28
CA ILE A 239 -3.91 -15.45 -0.37
C ILE A 239 -4.02 -15.89 -1.83
N PHE A 240 -2.87 -16.15 -2.43
CA PHE A 240 -2.74 -16.67 -3.78
C PHE A 240 -2.28 -18.12 -3.72
N LYS A 241 -2.68 -18.92 -4.71
CA LYS A 241 -2.20 -20.27 -4.88
C LYS A 241 -1.09 -20.26 -5.92
N GLU A 242 0.10 -20.73 -5.54
CA GLU A 242 1.23 -20.84 -6.45
C GLU A 242 1.09 -22.08 -7.35
N MET A 243 1.90 -22.14 -8.40
CA MET A 243 1.88 -23.24 -9.38
C MET A 243 2.24 -24.60 -8.77
N ASP A 244 2.98 -24.61 -7.66
CA ASP A 244 3.34 -25.82 -6.91
C ASP A 244 2.25 -26.28 -5.92
N GLY A 245 1.13 -25.54 -5.84
CA GLY A 245 0.03 -25.81 -4.93
C GLY A 245 0.22 -25.23 -3.52
N SER A 246 1.34 -24.54 -3.26
CA SER A 246 1.53 -23.79 -2.01
C SER A 246 0.72 -22.50 -2.00
N ASN A 247 0.51 -21.94 -0.80
CA ASN A 247 -0.18 -20.66 -0.63
C ASN A 247 0.83 -19.53 -0.45
N LEU A 248 0.77 -18.54 -1.33
CA LEU A 248 1.49 -17.28 -1.19
C LEU A 248 0.58 -16.26 -0.48
N VAL A 249 1.06 -15.72 0.62
CA VAL A 249 0.35 -14.71 1.40
C VAL A 249 0.96 -13.35 1.08
N ARG A 250 0.15 -12.43 0.55
CA ARG A 250 0.51 -11.01 0.41
C ARG A 250 -0.22 -10.23 1.49
N THR A 251 0.49 -9.80 2.51
CA THR A 251 -0.03 -8.85 3.49
C THR A 251 0.24 -7.44 3.00
N SER A 252 -0.69 -6.53 3.22
CA SER A 252 -0.55 -5.11 2.96
C SER A 252 -0.94 -4.33 4.20
N TYR A 253 -0.41 -3.13 4.35
CA TYR A 253 -0.76 -2.24 5.44
C TYR A 253 -0.70 -0.79 5.01
N HIS A 254 -1.39 0.05 5.76
CA HIS A 254 -1.43 1.48 5.53
C HIS A 254 -1.57 2.20 6.86
N LEU A 255 -0.68 3.16 7.08
CA LEU A 255 -0.74 4.01 8.25
C LEU A 255 -1.70 5.19 8.01
N LEU A 256 -2.69 5.30 8.88
CA LEU A 256 -3.80 6.25 8.75
C LEU A 256 -3.49 7.58 9.46
N ASP A 257 -2.76 7.50 10.55
CA ASP A 257 -2.36 8.66 11.33
C ASP A 257 -0.85 8.88 11.22
N LYS A 258 -0.47 9.91 10.46
CA LYS A 258 0.93 10.21 10.12
C LYS A 258 1.65 10.98 11.23
N ASP A 259 0.90 11.50 12.20
CA ASP A 259 1.46 12.28 13.31
C ASP A 259 2.28 11.39 14.25
N TYR A 260 2.01 10.07 14.27
CA TYR A 260 2.83 9.05 14.93
C TYR A 260 4.17 8.78 14.24
N PHE A 261 4.48 9.38 13.10
CA PHE A 261 5.70 9.04 12.33
C PHE A 261 6.34 10.26 11.71
N THR A 262 6.14 11.44 12.31
CA THR A 262 7.02 12.56 12.03
C THR A 262 8.38 12.26 12.66
N LEU A 263 9.18 11.47 11.94
CA LEU A 263 10.64 11.51 12.02
C LEU A 263 11.05 12.94 11.66
N THR A 264 10.92 13.84 12.63
CA THR A 264 11.39 15.21 12.49
C THR A 264 12.90 15.13 12.24
N ASP A 265 13.32 15.71 11.12
CA ASP A 265 14.69 15.95 10.62
C ASP A 265 15.66 16.62 11.64
N TYR A 266 15.32 16.65 12.92
CA TYR A 266 15.99 17.41 13.97
C TYR A 266 16.47 16.46 15.07
N GLU A 267 17.52 15.67 14.81
CA GLU A 267 18.57 15.35 15.79
C GLU A 267 19.69 14.40 15.28
N LEU A 268 19.83 14.18 13.97
CA LEU A 268 21.02 13.51 13.42
C LEU A 268 22.01 14.56 12.89
N ASN A 269 22.62 15.29 13.81
CA ASN A 269 23.88 15.95 13.51
C ASN A 269 24.96 14.87 13.39
N GLU A 270 25.65 14.92 12.26
CA GLU A 270 26.89 14.22 11.90
C GLU A 270 26.71 12.75 11.42
N GLU A 271 26.66 12.64 10.08
CA GLU A 271 27.15 11.51 9.25
C GLU A 271 26.23 10.33 8.90
N ALA A 272 24.95 10.27 9.29
CA ALA A 272 24.07 9.15 8.92
C ALA A 272 23.25 9.36 7.62
N GLU A 273 23.16 8.28 6.83
CA GLU A 273 22.53 8.13 5.51
C GLU A 273 21.09 8.67 5.39
N LEU A 274 20.87 9.56 4.43
CA LEU A 274 19.54 10.06 4.03
C LEU A 274 18.67 8.99 3.31
N ASP A 275 19.25 7.89 2.84
CA ASP A 275 18.57 6.88 2.01
C ASP A 275 17.82 5.81 2.85
N THR A 276 18.35 5.46 4.02
CA THR A 276 17.73 4.48 4.93
C THR A 276 16.45 5.03 5.57
N LEU A 277 16.43 6.33 5.90
CA LEU A 277 15.25 7.01 6.46
C LEU A 277 14.08 7.10 5.46
N THR A 278 14.38 7.33 4.17
CA THR A 278 13.35 7.37 3.12
C THR A 278 12.78 5.98 2.85
N SER A 279 13.64 4.95 2.85
CA SER A 279 13.21 3.56 2.71
C SER A 279 12.33 3.12 3.88
N LEU A 280 12.73 3.42 5.12
CA LEU A 280 11.93 3.14 6.32
C LEU A 280 10.61 3.92 6.30
N SER A 281 10.61 5.22 6.02
CA SER A 281 9.39 6.03 5.88
C SER A 281 8.42 5.49 4.82
N SER A 282 8.94 5.02 3.69
CA SER A 282 8.13 4.43 2.62
C SER A 282 7.54 3.07 3.02
N ILE A 283 8.30 2.23 3.72
CA ILE A 283 7.83 0.98 4.32
C ILE A 283 6.68 1.33 5.29
N ILE A 284 6.94 2.20 6.25
CA ILE A 284 6.03 2.64 7.31
C ILE A 284 4.67 3.12 6.80
N THR A 285 4.67 3.86 5.69
CA THR A 285 3.45 4.53 5.23
C THR A 285 2.51 3.57 4.48
N ASP A 286 3.04 2.74 3.57
CA ASP A 286 2.30 1.77 2.75
C ASP A 286 3.26 0.69 2.20
N GLY A 287 2.90 -0.60 2.24
CA GLY A 287 3.74 -1.65 1.66
C GLY A 287 3.10 -3.05 1.55
N THR A 288 3.79 -3.96 0.85
CA THR A 288 3.42 -5.39 0.75
C THR A 288 4.44 -6.30 1.43
N LEU A 289 4.00 -7.13 2.37
CA LEU A 289 4.81 -8.12 3.09
C LEU A 289 4.58 -9.50 2.46
N SER A 290 5.60 -10.05 1.82
CA SER A 290 5.48 -11.34 1.13
C SER A 290 6.34 -12.47 1.71
N ARG A 291 7.36 -12.19 2.55
CA ARG A 291 8.18 -13.27 3.18
C ARG A 291 8.73 -13.03 4.60
N GLY A 292 8.52 -11.87 5.21
CA GLY A 292 8.98 -11.56 6.58
C GLY A 292 7.96 -10.73 7.34
N ILE A 293 6.74 -11.27 7.52
CA ILE A 293 5.67 -10.59 8.28
C ILE A 293 6.19 -10.20 9.67
N GLU A 294 7.02 -11.04 10.27
CA GLU A 294 7.60 -10.82 11.59
C GLU A 294 8.52 -9.59 11.65
N HIS A 295 9.47 -9.46 10.72
CA HIS A 295 10.34 -8.28 10.60
C HIS A 295 9.57 -6.99 10.40
N ALA A 296 8.59 -7.01 9.52
CA ALA A 296 7.82 -5.80 9.25
C ALA A 296 6.94 -5.39 10.43
N LEU A 297 6.37 -6.36 11.16
CA LEU A 297 5.64 -6.07 12.38
C LEU A 297 6.56 -5.50 13.45
N LEU A 298 7.74 -6.09 13.66
CA LEU A 298 8.74 -5.56 14.60
C LEU A 298 9.15 -4.13 14.21
N ALA A 299 9.38 -3.85 12.92
CA ALA A 299 9.67 -2.49 12.47
C ALA A 299 8.54 -1.51 12.83
N ILE A 300 7.28 -1.86 12.55
CA ILE A 300 6.12 -1.03 12.91
C ILE A 300 6.04 -0.83 14.43
N PHE A 301 6.18 -1.88 15.23
CA PHE A 301 6.12 -1.78 16.69
C PHE A 301 7.24 -0.94 17.29
N GLY A 302 8.47 -1.07 16.80
CA GLY A 302 9.62 -0.30 17.32
C GLY A 302 9.42 1.20 17.10
N MET A 303 8.76 1.57 16.01
CA MET A 303 8.47 2.96 15.72
C MET A 303 7.25 3.48 16.48
N VAL A 304 6.18 2.68 16.59
CA VAL A 304 5.05 3.02 17.47
C VAL A 304 5.56 3.27 18.88
N ALA A 305 6.42 2.39 19.40
CA ALA A 305 7.06 2.54 20.70
C ALA A 305 7.88 3.83 20.82
N HIS A 306 8.62 4.21 19.78
CA HIS A 306 9.39 5.45 19.78
C HIS A 306 8.47 6.69 19.90
N GLU A 307 7.35 6.66 19.18
CA GLU A 307 6.48 7.82 18.97
C GLU A 307 5.44 7.97 20.09
N THR A 308 5.13 6.88 20.79
CA THR A 308 4.40 6.92 22.07
C THR A 308 5.31 7.17 23.27
N GLU A 309 6.57 7.57 23.05
CA GLU A 309 7.58 7.86 24.10
C GLU A 309 8.04 6.63 24.92
N HIS A 310 7.75 5.41 24.47
CA HIS A 310 8.25 4.15 25.02
C HIS A 310 9.65 3.81 24.46
N TYR A 311 10.62 4.71 24.59
CA TYR A 311 11.94 4.60 23.95
C TYR A 311 12.73 3.33 24.30
N ALA A 312 12.59 2.81 25.53
CA ALA A 312 13.26 1.58 25.94
C ALA A 312 12.74 0.35 25.15
N ALA A 313 11.41 0.29 24.97
CA ALA A 313 10.76 -0.72 24.15
C ALA A 313 11.14 -0.57 22.67
N ALA A 314 11.23 0.67 22.17
CA ALA A 314 11.66 0.93 20.79
C ALA A 314 13.05 0.34 20.50
N VAL A 315 14.01 0.58 21.39
CA VAL A 315 15.38 0.03 21.27
C VAL A 315 15.36 -1.50 21.29
N GLU A 316 14.65 -2.11 22.24
CA GLU A 316 14.55 -3.56 22.36
C GLU A 316 13.95 -4.21 21.10
N VAL A 317 12.87 -3.62 20.56
CA VAL A 317 12.24 -4.09 19.32
C VAL A 317 13.19 -3.98 18.12
N PHE A 318 13.95 -2.88 18.00
CA PHE A 318 14.91 -2.72 16.90
C PHE A 318 16.12 -3.66 17.04
N GLU A 319 16.54 -4.01 18.25
CA GLU A 319 17.57 -5.03 18.48
C GLU A 319 17.08 -6.42 18.05
N ASP A 320 15.84 -6.79 18.39
CA ASP A 320 15.21 -8.04 17.97
C ASP A 320 15.04 -8.10 16.43
N LEU A 321 14.71 -6.96 15.81
CA LEU A 321 14.64 -6.83 14.35
C LEU A 321 16.00 -7.10 13.69
N GLN A 322 17.09 -6.57 14.25
CA GLN A 322 18.44 -6.82 13.74
C GLN A 322 18.85 -8.29 13.90
N GLN A 323 18.52 -8.92 15.03
CA GLN A 323 18.88 -10.31 15.31
C GLN A 323 18.06 -11.34 14.52
N SER A 324 16.84 -10.99 14.14
CA SER A 324 15.96 -11.88 13.36
C SER A 324 16.30 -11.90 11.87
N THR A 325 17.13 -10.97 11.38
CA THR A 325 17.54 -10.91 9.95
C THR A 325 18.51 -12.06 9.65
N PRO A 326 18.21 -13.00 8.74
CA PRO A 326 19.11 -14.11 8.45
C PRO A 326 20.44 -13.60 7.87
N PRO A 327 21.58 -14.26 8.17
CA PRO A 327 22.86 -13.88 7.58
C PRO A 327 22.79 -14.01 6.05
N GLU A 328 23.24 -12.98 5.34
CA GLU A 328 23.41 -13.02 3.87
C GLU A 328 24.34 -14.18 3.50
N GLU A 329 23.82 -15.23 2.85
CA GLU A 329 24.61 -16.28 2.19
C GLU A 329 24.87 -15.96 0.71
#